data_AF-A0A948F748-F1
#
_entry.id   AF-A0A948F748-F1
#
_cell.length_a   1.000
_cell.length_b   1.000
_cell.length_c   1.000
_cell.angle_alpha   90.00
_cell.angle_beta   90.00
_cell.angle_gamma   90.00
#
_symmetry.space_group_name_H-M   'P 1'
#
loop_
_entity.id
_entity.type
_entity.pdbx_description
1 polymer ?
#
loop_
_entity_poly.entity_id
_entity_poly.type
_entity_poly.pdbx_seq_one_letter_code
_entity_poly.pdbx_strand_id
1 'polypeptide(L)'
;MDILNTFVLYLFNPIPGRPFEYYYLVGIIVLLLLGLGIFIRVYNRKNKEDRIFRKLFKKYPSKLWTMAIALAIYLLARYNYIPFFSMRLLFYLIAATTLYLIYDIINSYLRKYPAAKKLHHEQMALNRYKISRKKKKKKGR
;
A
#
# COMPACT_ATOMS: atom_id res chain seq x y z
N MET A 1 17.02 -0.99 -26.42
CA MET A 1 15.63 -1.48 -26.39
C MET A 1 14.98 -0.99 -25.11
N ASP A 2 14.04 -0.06 -25.20
CA ASP A 2 13.36 0.51 -24.03
C ASP A 2 12.43 -0.51 -23.37
N ILE A 3 12.81 -0.99 -22.20
CA ILE A 3 12.03 -1.97 -21.39
C ILE A 3 10.57 -1.50 -21.21
N LEU A 4 10.36 -0.19 -21.05
CA LEU A 4 9.03 0.42 -20.91
C LEU A 4 8.20 0.29 -22.19
N ASN A 5 8.78 0.60 -23.35
CA ASN A 5 8.06 0.50 -24.63
C ASN A 5 7.72 -0.96 -24.95
N THR A 6 8.65 -1.90 -24.70
CA THR A 6 8.38 -3.32 -24.92
C THR A 6 7.26 -3.83 -23.99
N PHE A 7 7.25 -3.41 -22.73
CA PHE A 7 6.21 -3.78 -21.75
C PHE A 7 4.82 -3.27 -22.14
N VAL A 8 4.74 -2.01 -22.60
CA VAL A 8 3.50 -1.42 -23.11
C VAL A 8 3.03 -2.15 -24.37
N LEU A 9 3.94 -2.44 -25.30
CA LEU A 9 3.61 -3.20 -26.51
C LEU A 9 3.11 -4.61 -26.18
N TYR A 10 3.63 -5.26 -25.13
CA TYR A 10 3.13 -6.56 -24.67
C TYR A 10 1.71 -6.46 -24.07
N LEU A 11 1.46 -5.43 -23.25
CA LEU A 11 0.13 -5.16 -22.68
C LEU A 11 -0.93 -4.98 -23.78
N PHE A 12 -0.62 -4.25 -24.84
CA PHE A 12 -1.59 -3.98 -25.90
C PHE A 12 -1.52 -4.95 -27.08
N ASN A 13 -0.71 -6.02 -27.01
CA ASN A 13 -0.63 -7.00 -28.09
C ASN A 13 -1.86 -7.92 -28.08
N PRO A 14 -2.66 -7.95 -29.17
CA PRO A 14 -3.83 -8.81 -29.24
C PRO A 14 -3.48 -10.31 -29.28
N ILE A 15 -2.28 -10.69 -29.75
CA ILE A 15 -1.92 -12.10 -30.03
C ILE A 15 -1.73 -12.88 -28.72
N PRO A 16 -2.63 -13.82 -28.35
CA PRO A 16 -2.45 -14.68 -27.18
C PRO A 16 -1.34 -15.70 -27.48
N GLY A 17 -0.42 -15.92 -26.53
CA GLY A 17 0.60 -16.97 -26.64
C GLY A 17 2.05 -16.52 -26.76
N ARG A 18 2.35 -15.21 -26.81
CA ARG A 18 3.74 -14.76 -26.69
C ARG A 18 4.33 -15.19 -25.32
N PRO A 19 5.58 -15.69 -25.31
CA PRO A 19 6.28 -15.99 -24.06
C PRO A 19 6.29 -14.74 -23.18
N PHE A 20 6.02 -14.94 -21.89
CA PHE A 20 5.92 -13.83 -20.95
C PHE A 20 7.34 -13.40 -20.55
N GLU A 21 8.00 -12.53 -21.32
CA GLU A 21 9.41 -12.18 -21.05
C GLU A 21 9.62 -11.32 -19.79
N TYR A 22 8.54 -10.88 -19.13
CA TYR A 22 8.58 -9.95 -18.00
C TYR A 22 8.55 -10.63 -16.62
N TYR A 23 8.87 -11.93 -16.54
CA TYR A 23 8.91 -12.67 -15.27
C TYR A 23 9.74 -11.95 -14.22
N TYR A 24 10.93 -11.48 -14.59
CA TYR A 24 11.84 -10.77 -13.68
C TYR A 24 11.25 -9.44 -13.19
N LEU A 25 10.62 -8.67 -14.07
CA LEU A 25 10.00 -7.38 -13.71
C LEU A 25 8.88 -7.59 -12.71
N VAL A 26 7.97 -8.54 -12.96
CA VAL A 26 6.88 -8.84 -12.03
C VAL A 26 7.42 -9.45 -10.73
N GLY A 27 8.48 -10.27 -10.80
CA GLY A 27 9.17 -10.78 -9.62
C GLY A 27 9.75 -9.67 -8.73
N ILE A 28 10.36 -8.65 -9.33
CA ILE A 28 10.84 -7.45 -8.61
C ILE A 28 9.68 -6.73 -7.93
N ILE A 29 8.53 -6.57 -8.62
CA ILE A 29 7.33 -5.95 -8.03
C ILE A 29 6.84 -6.75 -6.82
N VAL A 30 6.80 -8.08 -6.89
CA VAL A 30 6.43 -8.95 -5.76
C VAL A 30 7.35 -8.71 -4.57
N LEU A 31 8.67 -8.71 -4.79
CA LEU A 31 9.66 -8.45 -3.73
C LEU A 31 9.50 -7.06 -3.12
N LEU A 32 9.25 -6.03 -3.94
CA LEU A 32 8.98 -4.67 -3.47
C LEU A 32 7.72 -4.61 -2.60
N LEU A 33 6.62 -5.25 -3.01
CA LEU A 33 5.38 -5.28 -2.22
C LEU A 33 5.58 -5.99 -0.87
N LEU A 34 6.31 -7.12 -0.87
CA LEU A 34 6.66 -7.83 0.37
C LEU A 34 7.53 -6.97 1.28
N GLY A 35 8.59 -6.37 0.73
CA GLY A 35 9.50 -5.49 1.47
C GLY A 35 8.78 -4.30 2.08
N LEU A 36 7.89 -3.64 1.33
CA LEU A 36 7.09 -2.52 1.81
C LEU A 36 6.09 -2.96 2.89
N GLY A 37 5.49 -4.15 2.75
CA GLY A 37 4.62 -4.73 3.77
C GLY A 37 5.36 -5.03 5.09
N ILE A 38 6.56 -5.60 5.00
CA ILE A 38 7.45 -5.86 6.14
C ILE A 38 7.86 -4.53 6.80
N PHE A 39 8.30 -3.55 6.01
CA PHE A 39 8.70 -2.24 6.50
C PHE A 39 7.58 -1.56 7.30
N ILE A 40 6.36 -1.49 6.74
CA ILE A 40 5.21 -0.90 7.43
C ILE A 40 4.90 -1.67 8.72
N ARG A 41 4.97 -3.01 8.70
CA ARG A 41 4.70 -3.85 9.88
C ARG A 41 5.74 -3.63 10.98
N VAL A 42 7.02 -3.59 10.63
CA VAL A 42 8.13 -3.35 11.56
C VAL A 42 8.05 -1.92 12.13
N TYR A 43 7.83 -0.92 11.28
CA TYR A 43 7.68 0.47 11.71
C TYR A 43 6.51 0.63 12.69
N ASN A 44 5.34 0.03 12.39
CA ASN A 44 4.19 0.02 13.28
C ASN A 44 4.44 -0.67 14.62
N ARG A 45 5.34 -1.66 14.66
CA ARG A 45 5.71 -2.38 15.89
C ARG A 45 6.73 -1.58 16.73
N LYS A 46 7.69 -0.92 16.07
CA LYS A 46 8.77 -0.16 16.71
C LYS A 46 8.28 1.19 17.26
N ASN A 47 7.45 1.91 16.50
CA ASN A 47 6.98 3.25 16.88
C ASN A 47 5.61 3.21 17.55
N LYS A 48 5.57 2.75 18.81
CA LYS A 48 4.32 2.68 19.60
C LYS A 48 3.73 4.05 19.94
N GLU A 49 4.56 5.09 19.93
CA GLU A 49 4.14 6.47 20.24
C GLU A 49 3.31 7.10 19.13
N ASP A 50 3.57 6.74 17.87
CA ASP A 50 2.80 7.25 16.73
C ASP A 50 1.52 6.43 16.51
N ARG A 51 0.59 6.58 17.46
CA ARG A 51 -0.73 5.93 17.42
C ARG A 51 -1.51 6.27 16.15
N ILE A 52 -1.28 7.47 15.58
CA ILE A 52 -1.97 7.96 14.38
C ILE A 52 -1.48 7.20 13.15
N PHE A 53 -0.16 7.11 12.98
CA PHE A 53 0.43 6.31 11.92
C PHE A 53 -0.05 4.87 12.00
N ARG A 54 0.02 4.26 13.18
CA ARG A 54 -0.44 2.86 13.36
C ARG A 54 -1.90 2.67 12.99
N LYS A 55 -2.79 3.61 13.35
CA LYS A 55 -4.22 3.53 13.04
C LYS A 55 -4.48 3.60 11.53
N LEU A 56 -3.77 4.49 10.83
CA LEU A 56 -3.90 4.67 9.38
C LEU A 56 -3.29 3.52 8.59
N PHE A 57 -2.11 3.04 9.01
CA PHE A 57 -1.29 2.13 8.21
C PHE A 57 -1.38 0.65 8.60
N LYS A 58 -2.05 0.27 9.71
CA LYS A 58 -2.15 -1.14 10.16
C LYS A 58 -2.75 -2.10 9.13
N LYS A 59 -3.59 -1.60 8.21
CA LYS A 59 -4.29 -2.39 7.21
C LYS A 59 -3.44 -2.72 5.97
N TYR A 60 -2.41 -1.92 5.69
CA TYR A 60 -1.64 -2.06 4.44
C TYR A 60 -0.75 -3.30 4.38
N PRO A 61 -0.09 -3.77 5.46
CA PRO A 61 0.74 -4.97 5.38
C PRO A 61 -0.03 -6.18 4.87
N SER A 62 -1.23 -6.43 5.40
CA SER A 62 -2.07 -7.54 4.96
C SER A 62 -2.46 -7.40 3.49
N LYS A 63 -2.89 -6.19 3.05
CA LYS A 63 -3.26 -5.96 1.65
C LYS A 63 -2.07 -6.12 0.69
N LEU A 64 -0.90 -5.62 1.07
CA LEU A 64 0.35 -5.75 0.29
C LEU A 64 0.76 -7.22 0.15
N TRP A 65 0.65 -8.00 1.23
CA TRP A 65 0.92 -9.43 1.19
C TRP A 65 -0.09 -10.20 0.33
N THR A 66 -1.39 -9.89 0.44
CA THR A 66 -2.40 -10.50 -0.44
C THR A 66 -2.09 -10.24 -1.91
N MET A 67 -1.68 -9.01 -2.27
CA MET A 67 -1.31 -8.68 -3.65
C MET A 67 -0.01 -9.34 -4.10
N ALA A 68 1.00 -9.40 -3.22
CA ALA A 68 2.24 -10.10 -3.51
C ALA A 68 2.00 -11.60 -3.76
N ILE A 69 1.17 -12.24 -2.94
CA ILE A 69 0.79 -13.65 -3.11
C ILE A 69 0.00 -13.84 -4.41
N ALA A 70 -0.97 -12.97 -4.71
CA ALA A 70 -1.73 -13.04 -5.96
C ALA A 70 -0.84 -12.92 -7.20
N LEU A 71 0.13 -11.99 -7.18
CA LEU A 71 1.13 -11.85 -8.24
C LEU A 71 2.09 -13.06 -8.33
N ALA A 72 2.49 -13.63 -7.20
CA ALA A 72 3.32 -14.82 -7.18
C ALA A 72 2.59 -16.04 -7.76
N ILE A 73 1.32 -16.23 -7.40
CA ILE A 73 0.47 -17.28 -7.99
C ILE A 73 0.32 -17.06 -9.50
N TYR A 74 0.09 -15.80 -9.91
CA TYR A 74 0.02 -15.46 -11.33
C TYR A 74 1.33 -15.82 -12.07
N LEU A 75 2.48 -15.49 -11.49
CA LEU A 75 3.80 -15.83 -12.05
C LEU A 75 3.97 -17.35 -12.20
N LEU A 76 3.64 -18.13 -11.17
CA LEU A 76 3.73 -19.59 -11.19
C LEU A 76 2.79 -20.21 -12.22
N ALA A 77 1.55 -19.73 -12.29
CA ALA A 77 0.58 -20.20 -13.27
C ALA A 77 0.99 -19.86 -14.71
N ARG A 78 1.68 -18.73 -14.90
CA ARG A 78 2.20 -18.33 -16.21
C ARG A 78 3.44 -19.14 -16.62
N TYR A 79 4.30 -19.50 -15.67
CA TYR A 79 5.47 -20.35 -15.89
C TYR A 79 5.07 -21.71 -16.48
N ASN A 80 3.93 -22.25 -16.06
CA ASN A 80 3.37 -23.49 -16.61
C ASN A 80 2.68 -23.34 -17.98
N TYR A 81 2.96 -22.25 -18.72
CA TYR A 81 2.42 -21.98 -20.06
C TYR A 81 0.92 -22.20 -20.16
N ILE A 82 0.15 -21.52 -19.32
CA ILE A 82 -1.31 -21.49 -19.42
C ILE A 82 -1.70 -20.24 -20.25
N PRO A 83 -1.87 -20.34 -21.59
CA PRO A 83 -2.11 -19.19 -22.47
C PRO A 83 -3.61 -18.84 -22.57
N PHE A 84 -4.32 -18.74 -21.45
CA PHE A 84 -5.72 -18.30 -21.49
C PHE A 84 -5.83 -16.77 -21.53
N PHE A 85 -6.79 -16.26 -22.29
CA PHE A 85 -7.20 -14.84 -22.27
C PHE A 85 -7.52 -14.36 -20.85
N SER A 86 -8.06 -15.26 -20.01
CA SER A 86 -8.35 -15.01 -18.58
C SER A 86 -7.11 -14.61 -17.78
N MET A 87 -5.90 -15.06 -18.15
CA MET A 87 -4.67 -14.66 -17.46
C MET A 87 -4.33 -13.18 -17.70
N ARG A 88 -4.57 -12.66 -18.91
CA ARG A 88 -4.36 -11.22 -19.18
C ARG A 88 -5.34 -10.36 -18.39
N LEU A 89 -6.60 -10.78 -18.35
CA LEU A 89 -7.65 -10.08 -17.62
C LEU A 89 -7.36 -10.07 -16.11
N LEU A 90 -6.91 -11.22 -15.57
CA LEU A 90 -6.43 -11.33 -14.19
C LEU A 90 -5.24 -10.39 -13.94
N PHE A 91 -4.27 -10.34 -14.86
CA PHE A 91 -3.13 -9.44 -14.74
C PHE A 91 -3.55 -7.97 -14.70
N TYR A 92 -4.46 -7.53 -15.57
CA TYR A 92 -4.98 -6.15 -15.55
C TYR A 92 -5.69 -5.83 -14.24
N LEU A 93 -6.47 -6.78 -13.71
CA LEU A 93 -7.17 -6.61 -12.44
C LEU A 93 -6.18 -6.48 -11.28
N ILE A 94 -5.15 -7.32 -11.25
CA ILE A 94 -4.07 -7.25 -10.25
C ILE A 94 -3.26 -5.95 -10.40
N ALA A 95 -2.95 -5.52 -11.62
CA ALA A 95 -2.22 -4.28 -11.88
C ALA A 95 -3.05 -3.05 -11.44
N ALA A 96 -4.33 -2.99 -11.81
CA ALA A 96 -5.24 -1.91 -11.42
C ALA A 96 -5.42 -1.82 -9.90
N THR A 97 -5.62 -2.97 -9.24
CA THR A 97 -5.72 -3.04 -7.76
C THR A 97 -4.41 -2.64 -7.08
N THR A 98 -3.27 -3.00 -7.65
CA THR A 98 -1.94 -2.60 -7.15
C THR A 98 -1.73 -1.09 -7.27
N LEU A 99 -2.05 -0.49 -8.42
CA LEU A 99 -1.98 0.96 -8.63
C LEU A 99 -2.92 1.71 -7.68
N TYR A 100 -4.16 1.23 -7.52
CA TYR A 100 -5.10 1.80 -6.56
C TYR A 100 -4.55 1.75 -5.12
N LEU A 101 -3.93 0.63 -4.73
CA LEU A 101 -3.36 0.46 -3.40
C LEU A 101 -2.17 1.40 -3.16
N ILE A 102 -1.28 1.55 -4.15
CA ILE A 102 -0.18 2.52 -4.11
C ILE A 102 -0.74 3.93 -3.94
N TYR A 103 -1.74 4.30 -4.74
CA TYR A 103 -2.42 5.59 -4.62
C TYR A 103 -3.02 5.81 -3.22
N ASP A 104 -3.73 4.83 -2.65
CA ASP A 104 -4.31 4.96 -1.30
C ASP A 104 -3.23 5.08 -0.21
N ILE A 105 -2.09 4.40 -0.34
CA ILE A 105 -0.95 4.55 0.58
C ILE A 105 -0.37 5.96 0.48
N ILE A 106 -0.07 6.43 -0.72
CA ILE A 106 0.50 7.77 -0.96
C ILE A 106 -0.46 8.85 -0.46
N ASN A 107 -1.74 8.76 -0.82
CA ASN A 107 -2.77 9.70 -0.38
C ASN A 107 -2.94 9.67 1.15
N SER A 108 -2.85 8.49 1.77
CA SER A 108 -2.93 8.37 3.23
C SER A 108 -1.70 8.95 3.93
N TYR A 109 -0.52 8.88 3.32
CA TYR A 109 0.71 9.46 3.84
C TYR A 109 0.77 10.98 3.65
N LEU A 110 0.49 11.48 2.45
CA LEU A 110 0.63 12.90 2.12
C LEU A 110 -0.54 13.75 2.59
N ARG A 111 -1.76 13.22 2.62
CA ARG A 111 -2.96 14.00 3.00
C ARG A 111 -3.50 13.61 4.37
N LYS A 112 -3.81 12.33 4.58
CA LYS A 112 -4.53 11.90 5.80
C LYS A 112 -3.66 11.95 7.06
N TYR A 113 -2.40 11.53 6.96
CA TYR A 113 -1.48 11.52 8.10
C TYR A 113 -1.17 12.92 8.67
N PRO A 114 -0.75 13.94 7.89
CA PRO A 114 -0.49 15.27 8.44
C PRO A 114 -1.76 15.94 8.98
N ALA A 115 -2.91 15.76 8.30
CA ALA A 115 -4.19 16.27 8.78
C ALA A 115 -4.58 15.65 10.14
N ALA A 116 -4.47 14.33 10.26
CA ALA A 116 -4.76 13.62 11.51
C ALA A 116 -3.79 14.01 12.63
N LYS A 117 -2.50 14.24 12.31
CA LYS A 117 -1.49 14.67 13.27
C LYS A 117 -1.79 16.07 13.83
N LYS A 118 -2.12 17.03 12.96
CA LYS A 118 -2.52 18.40 13.39
C LYS A 118 -3.74 18.37 14.30
N LEU A 119 -4.78 17.65 13.89
CA LEU A 119 -6.04 17.55 14.65
C LEU A 119 -5.83 16.91 16.03
N HIS A 120 -4.96 15.90 16.14
CA HIS A 120 -4.62 15.31 17.43
C HIS A 120 -3.85 16.28 18.34
N HIS A 121 -2.94 17.09 17.80
CA HIS A 121 -2.24 18.13 18.57
C HIS A 121 -3.21 19.22 19.07
N GLU A 122 -4.13 19.68 18.22
CA GLU A 122 -5.18 20.64 18.59
C GLU A 122 -6.09 20.09 19.68
N GLN A 123 -6.53 18.84 19.56
CA GLN A 123 -7.34 18.18 20.60
C GLN A 123 -6.59 18.05 21.93
N MET A 124 -5.29 17.73 21.90
CA MET A 124 -4.46 17.70 23.11
C MET A 124 -4.32 19.10 23.74
N ALA A 125 -4.16 20.15 22.95
CA ALA A 125 -4.09 21.52 23.43
C ALA A 125 -5.42 21.97 24.08
N LEU A 126 -6.55 21.70 23.42
CA LEU A 126 -7.89 22.00 23.93
C LEU A 126 -8.18 21.26 25.24
N ASN A 127 -7.79 19.99 25.33
CA ASN A 127 -7.97 19.21 26.55
C ASN A 127 -7.12 19.74 27.71
N ARG A 128 -5.86 20.13 27.46
CA ARG A 128 -5.01 20.80 28.47
C ARG A 128 -5.63 22.11 28.96
N TYR A 129 -6.18 22.92 28.04
CA TYR A 129 -6.88 24.16 28.39
C TYR A 129 -8.13 23.92 29.23
N LYS A 130 -8.96 22.92 28.89
CA LYS A 130 -10.15 22.56 29.69
C LYS A 130 -9.77 22.09 31.11
N ILE A 131 -8.69 21.33 31.24
CA ILE A 131 -8.18 20.85 32.53
C ILE A 131 -7.67 22.01 33.40
N SER A 132 -6.91 22.94 32.82
CA SER A 132 -6.39 24.11 33.56
C SER A 132 -7.52 25.03 34.03
N ARG A 133 -8.55 25.25 33.19
CA ARG A 133 -9.74 26.03 33.55
C ARG A 133 -10.54 25.37 34.68
N LYS A 134 -10.72 24.05 34.65
CA LYS A 134 -11.36 23.29 35.76
C LYS A 134 -10.56 23.41 37.07
N LYS A 135 -9.23 23.32 37.02
CA LYS A 135 -8.36 23.49 38.20
C LYS A 135 -8.45 24.90 38.80
N LYS A 136 -8.44 25.96 37.98
CA LYS A 136 -8.62 27.34 38.46
C LYS A 136 -9.97 27.54 39.15
N LYS A 137 -11.06 27.00 38.58
CA LYS A 137 -12.41 27.12 39.16
C LYS A 137 -12.56 26.40 40.51
N LYS A 138 -11.76 25.35 40.77
CA LYS A 138 -11.74 24.64 42.06
C LYS A 138 -10.89 25.30 43.15
N LYS A 139 -9.93 26.18 42.79
CA LYS A 139 -9.06 26.88 43.75
C LYS A 139 -9.63 28.23 44.23
N GLY A 140 -10.61 28.78 43.52
CA GLY A 140 -11.29 30.03 43.88
C GLY A 140 -12.63 29.83 44.61
N ARG A 141 -12.90 28.61 45.09
CA ARG A 141 -13.95 28.26 46.06
C ARG A 141 -13.25 27.73 47.29
#